data_AF-A0A537A6C6-F1
#
_entry.id   AF-A0A537A6C6-F1
#
_cell.length_a   1.000
_cell.length_b   1.000
_cell.length_c   1.000
_cell.angle_alpha   90.00
_cell.angle_beta   90.00
_cell.angle_gamma   90.00
#
_symmetry.space_group_name_H-M   'P 1'
#
loop_
_entity.id
_entity.type
_entity.pdbx_description
1 polymer ?
#
loop_
_entity_poly.entity_id
_entity_poly.type
_entity_poly.pdbx_seq_one_letter_code
_entity_poly.pdbx_strand_id
1 'polypeptide(L)'
;MNAAATVASFDPALVARIPYAFAQTHGVLAYGNEGESVVVLLRPDATVDGIAEVKRVLNRPLLTRAIAADAFAAELARAYNQGGALAWSDDAANESDLTRLLQDLPPAEDLLDTGAQAPVIRMINALFLQALRERASDLHFEPYEARSVVRFRVDGVLRDIIEPPRALHAALVSRLKIMASLDIAEKRLPQDGRIALKLGDKQVDVRVSTLPTGAGERVVLRLLDKDSARLDLTALGMRDDTLANVDHLIREPHGILLVTGPTGSGKTTTLYAALSRLPRDTTNMMTVEDPIEYALDGVAQTQVSPRIELTFARALRAILRQDPDVIMIGEIRDLETAQIAVQASLTGHLVLATLHTNDAASAVTRLADMGVEPYLLASSLLGVLAQRLVRTLCPACRVASAPTEGESKLLADLGLSLSQPVWSAPGCAACNDSGYRGRTGVYELLIVDEPIRRLIHDEAGELKLRDAAMQAKMRTLRADGARWVSEGATSLAELVRITRAQ
;
A
#
# COMPACT_ATOMS: atom_id res chain seq x y z
N MET A 1 45.38 3.53 -31.88
CA MET A 1 45.92 3.94 -30.57
C MET A 1 44.75 4.22 -29.64
N ASN A 2 44.35 3.22 -28.85
CA ASN A 2 43.33 3.36 -27.81
C ASN A 2 43.97 4.03 -26.60
N ALA A 3 43.72 5.32 -26.41
CA ALA A 3 43.93 5.97 -25.12
C ALA A 3 42.65 5.73 -24.30
N ALA A 4 42.76 4.90 -23.27
CA ALA A 4 41.70 4.73 -22.27
C ALA A 4 41.46 6.10 -21.60
N ALA A 5 40.35 6.75 -21.96
CA ALA A 5 39.94 7.99 -21.33
C ALA A 5 39.62 7.72 -19.86
N THR A 6 40.42 8.28 -18.96
CA THR A 6 40.10 8.40 -17.54
C THR A 6 38.70 8.99 -17.41
N VAL A 7 37.78 8.19 -16.88
CA VAL A 7 36.44 8.65 -16.50
C VAL A 7 36.65 9.61 -15.34
N ALA A 8 36.32 10.90 -15.55
CA ALA A 8 36.42 11.89 -14.48
C ALA A 8 35.62 11.43 -13.26
N SER A 9 36.15 11.65 -12.05
CA SER A 9 35.42 11.31 -10.82
C SER A 9 34.16 12.17 -10.72
N PHE A 10 33.02 11.51 -10.49
CA PHE A 10 31.73 12.17 -10.29
C PHE A 10 31.80 13.17 -9.11
N ASP A 11 31.26 14.38 -9.29
CA ASP A 11 31.23 15.44 -8.26
C ASP A 11 29.77 15.90 -7.99
N PRO A 12 29.18 15.50 -6.84
CA PRO A 12 27.82 15.88 -6.48
C PRO A 12 27.60 17.40 -6.34
N ALA A 13 28.64 18.16 -5.99
CA ALA A 13 28.52 19.60 -5.78
C ALA A 13 28.32 20.36 -7.10
N LEU A 14 28.85 19.83 -8.21
CA LEU A 14 28.64 20.39 -9.55
C LEU A 14 27.23 20.10 -10.07
N VAL A 15 26.74 18.89 -9.85
CA VAL A 15 25.38 18.47 -10.24
C VAL A 15 24.33 19.34 -9.55
N ALA A 16 24.50 19.64 -8.26
CA ALA A 16 23.56 20.45 -7.49
C ALA A 16 23.39 21.89 -8.01
N ARG A 17 24.37 22.42 -8.76
CA ARG A 17 24.32 23.78 -9.32
C ARG A 17 23.48 23.90 -10.59
N ILE A 18 23.16 22.78 -11.23
CA ILE A 18 22.35 22.74 -12.44
C ILE A 18 21.02 22.05 -12.08
N PRO A 19 19.85 22.68 -12.28
CA PRO A 19 18.57 22.03 -12.02
C PRO A 19 18.34 20.80 -12.91
N TYR A 20 17.76 19.73 -12.35
CA TYR A 20 17.44 18.51 -13.11
C TYR A 20 16.60 18.80 -14.36
N ALA A 21 15.56 19.63 -14.24
CA ALA A 21 14.68 19.98 -15.36
C ALA A 21 15.45 20.68 -16.50
N PHE A 22 16.41 21.55 -16.14
CA PHE A 22 17.29 22.21 -17.10
C PHE A 22 18.20 21.18 -17.79
N ALA A 23 18.86 20.34 -17.01
CA ALA A 23 19.74 19.27 -17.50
C ALA A 23 19.02 18.30 -18.45
N GLN A 24 17.79 17.91 -18.10
CA GLN A 24 16.94 17.02 -18.91
C GLN A 24 16.45 17.67 -20.20
N THR A 25 15.97 18.92 -20.12
CA THR A 25 15.41 19.66 -21.26
C THR A 25 16.48 19.98 -22.29
N HIS A 26 17.63 20.46 -21.83
CA HIS A 26 18.72 20.91 -22.69
C HIS A 26 19.77 19.83 -22.99
N GLY A 27 19.62 18.62 -22.42
CA GLY A 27 20.52 17.48 -22.70
C GLY A 27 21.94 17.68 -22.17
N VAL A 28 22.12 18.39 -21.04
CA VAL A 28 23.43 18.72 -20.47
C VAL A 28 23.55 18.22 -19.02
N LEU A 29 24.68 17.63 -18.65
CA LEU A 29 24.93 17.16 -17.28
C LEU A 29 26.34 17.52 -16.84
N ALA A 30 26.46 18.39 -15.83
CA ALA A 30 27.75 18.66 -15.18
C ALA A 30 28.15 17.47 -14.30
N TYR A 31 29.19 16.73 -14.71
CA TYR A 31 29.47 15.40 -14.17
C TYR A 31 30.58 15.38 -13.13
N GLY A 32 31.70 16.04 -13.39
CA GLY A 32 32.88 15.95 -12.55
C GLY A 32 33.97 16.93 -12.96
N ASN A 33 35.10 16.91 -12.27
CA ASN A 33 36.25 17.77 -12.56
C ASN A 33 37.34 16.99 -13.30
N GLU A 34 37.99 17.66 -14.25
CA GLU A 34 39.22 17.20 -14.89
C GLU A 34 40.20 18.38 -14.97
N GLY A 35 41.13 18.45 -14.01
CA GLY A 35 41.97 19.63 -13.80
C GLY A 35 41.12 20.86 -13.46
N GLU A 36 41.37 21.98 -14.16
CA GLU A 36 40.60 23.22 -13.99
C GLU A 36 39.23 23.17 -14.70
N SER A 37 39.02 22.20 -15.59
CA SER A 37 37.81 22.09 -16.40
C SER A 37 36.73 21.24 -15.72
N VAL A 38 35.47 21.57 -16.00
CA VAL A 38 34.31 20.75 -15.63
C VAL A 38 33.93 19.85 -16.81
N VAL A 39 33.86 18.55 -16.57
CA VAL A 39 33.37 17.58 -17.54
C VAL A 39 31.85 17.67 -17.63
N VAL A 40 31.34 17.92 -18.84
CA VAL A 40 29.90 18.01 -19.12
C VAL A 40 29.52 16.90 -20.10
N LEU A 41 28.64 16.00 -19.67
CA LEU A 41 28.08 14.97 -20.54
C LEU A 41 26.94 15.59 -21.36
N LEU A 42 26.92 15.30 -22.66
CA LEU A 42 25.93 15.82 -23.61
C LEU A 42 25.12 14.68 -24.21
N ARG A 43 23.79 14.84 -24.20
CA ARG A 43 22.86 14.02 -24.99
C ARG A 43 23.02 14.39 -26.48
N PRO A 44 22.74 13.50 -27.46
CA PRO A 44 22.98 13.80 -28.87
C PRO A 44 22.21 15.01 -29.43
N ASP A 45 21.11 15.38 -28.79
CA ASP A 45 20.23 16.52 -29.09
C ASP A 45 20.45 17.72 -28.13
N ALA A 46 21.59 17.78 -27.42
CA ALA A 46 21.88 18.85 -26.47
C ALA A 46 21.86 20.24 -27.12
N THR A 47 21.24 21.22 -26.46
CA THR A 47 21.11 22.57 -27.02
C THR A 47 22.34 23.43 -26.73
N VAL A 48 22.71 24.28 -27.69
CA VAL A 48 23.82 25.24 -27.54
C VAL A 48 23.58 26.19 -26.37
N ASP A 49 22.34 26.66 -26.20
CA ASP A 49 21.94 27.51 -25.09
C ASP A 49 22.14 26.81 -23.73
N GLY A 50 21.89 25.49 -23.69
CA GLY A 50 22.13 24.65 -22.52
C GLY A 50 23.58 24.66 -22.08
N ILE A 51 24.49 24.48 -23.04
CA ILE A 51 25.93 24.47 -22.83
C ILE A 51 26.44 25.85 -22.42
N ALA A 52 25.94 26.91 -23.06
CA ALA A 52 26.31 28.29 -22.76
C ALA A 52 25.90 28.68 -21.32
N GLU A 53 24.71 28.28 -20.89
CA GLU A 53 24.22 28.54 -19.54
C GLU A 53 24.98 27.75 -18.48
N VAL A 54 25.32 26.48 -18.72
CA VAL A 54 26.19 25.69 -17.83
C VAL A 54 27.55 26.37 -17.66
N LYS A 55 28.13 26.91 -18.75
CA LYS A 55 29.39 27.66 -18.69
C LYS A 55 29.25 28.94 -17.87
N ARG A 56 28.16 29.68 -18.04
CA ARG A 56 27.84 30.90 -17.30
C ARG A 56 27.67 30.63 -15.80
N VAL A 57 26.89 29.62 -15.45
CA VAL A 57 26.61 29.24 -14.05
C VAL A 57 27.86 28.75 -13.36
N LEU A 58 28.62 27.83 -13.98
CA LEU A 58 29.77 27.23 -13.33
C LEU A 58 31.01 28.15 -13.31
N ASN A 59 31.06 29.13 -14.23
CA ASN A 59 32.16 30.09 -14.41
C ASN A 59 33.54 29.42 -14.51
N ARG A 60 33.60 28.29 -15.22
CA ARG A 60 34.80 27.46 -15.40
C ARG A 60 34.89 26.94 -16.83
N PRO A 61 36.09 26.57 -17.33
CA PRO A 61 36.24 25.89 -18.61
C PRO A 61 35.43 24.59 -18.64
N LEU A 62 34.78 24.29 -19.77
CA LEU A 62 34.00 23.06 -19.93
C LEU A 62 34.73 22.09 -20.87
N LEU A 63 34.75 20.82 -20.49
CA LEU A 63 35.19 19.72 -21.32
C LEU A 63 33.97 18.85 -21.66
N THR A 64 33.46 18.97 -22.88
CA THR A 64 32.21 18.31 -23.28
C THR A 64 32.47 16.90 -23.80
N ARG A 65 31.63 15.94 -23.40
CA ARG A 65 31.68 14.54 -23.89
C ARG A 65 30.28 14.11 -24.33
N ALA A 66 30.12 13.79 -25.61
CA ALA A 66 28.87 13.26 -26.12
C ALA A 66 28.69 11.80 -25.70
N ILE A 67 27.48 11.45 -25.23
CA ILE A 67 27.11 10.09 -24.84
C ILE A 67 25.76 9.72 -25.46
N ALA A 68 25.49 8.42 -25.57
CA ALA A 68 24.21 7.92 -26.09
C ALA A 68 23.03 8.36 -25.19
N ALA A 69 21.84 8.52 -25.77
CA ALA A 69 20.66 9.00 -25.04
C ALA A 69 20.31 8.12 -23.83
N ASP A 70 20.38 6.81 -23.98
CA ASP A 70 20.10 5.84 -22.91
C ASP A 70 21.13 5.93 -21.77
N ALA A 71 22.40 6.09 -22.12
CA ALA A 71 23.48 6.30 -21.16
C ALA A 71 23.35 7.66 -20.45
N PHE A 72 22.92 8.70 -21.16
CA PHE A 72 22.63 10.01 -20.57
C PHE A 72 21.48 9.93 -19.56
N ALA A 73 20.38 9.27 -19.91
CA ALA A 73 19.25 9.08 -19.00
C ALA A 73 19.65 8.33 -17.73
N ALA A 74 20.45 7.26 -17.86
CA ALA A 74 20.97 6.50 -16.73
C ALA A 74 21.89 7.34 -15.84
N GLU A 75 22.82 8.11 -16.43
CA GLU A 75 23.74 8.96 -15.68
C GLU A 75 23.07 10.17 -15.04
N LEU A 76 22.09 10.77 -15.72
CA LEU A 76 21.27 11.85 -15.18
C LEU A 76 20.47 11.36 -13.96
N ALA A 77 19.81 10.21 -14.09
CA ALA A 77 19.09 9.60 -12.97
C ALA A 77 20.06 9.30 -11.82
N ARG A 78 21.22 8.68 -12.09
CA ARG A 78 22.23 8.37 -11.08
C ARG A 78 22.75 9.62 -10.37
N ALA A 79 23.10 10.67 -11.11
CA ALA A 79 23.68 11.90 -10.61
C ALA A 79 22.75 12.65 -9.65
N TYR A 80 21.49 12.80 -10.03
CA TYR A 80 20.48 13.50 -9.21
C TYR A 80 19.87 12.62 -8.11
N ASN A 81 19.97 11.29 -8.23
CA ASN A 81 19.58 10.34 -7.18
C ASN A 81 20.67 10.12 -6.13
N GLN A 82 21.96 10.30 -6.44
CA GLN A 82 23.04 10.19 -5.45
C GLN A 82 23.04 11.32 -4.41
N GLY A 83 22.46 12.49 -4.72
CA GLY A 83 22.07 13.48 -3.70
C GLY A 83 20.99 12.99 -2.72
N GLY A 84 20.38 11.83 -2.99
CA GLY A 84 19.46 11.09 -2.11
C GLY A 84 20.08 9.86 -1.44
N ALA A 85 21.28 9.42 -1.83
CA ALA A 85 22.01 8.34 -1.15
C ALA A 85 22.81 8.90 0.03
N LEU A 86 22.12 9.49 1.01
CA LEU A 86 22.72 9.84 2.29
C LEU A 86 22.90 8.55 3.09
N ALA A 87 24.07 8.35 3.69
CA ALA A 87 24.22 7.40 4.78
C ALA A 87 23.39 7.94 5.97
N TRP A 88 22.33 7.24 6.33
CA TRP A 88 21.41 7.66 7.39
C TRP A 88 22.04 7.29 8.74
N SER A 89 22.49 8.28 9.52
CA SER A 89 22.81 8.09 10.93
C SER A 89 21.53 8.14 11.76
N ASP A 90 21.40 7.21 12.71
CA ASP A 90 20.20 6.88 13.51
C ASP A 90 19.69 8.03 14.42
N ASP A 91 20.36 9.17 14.47
CA ASP A 91 20.11 10.27 15.43
C ASP A 91 19.06 11.32 15.00
N ALA A 92 18.53 11.28 13.77
CA ALA A 92 17.72 12.39 13.20
C ALA A 92 16.21 12.32 13.50
N ALA A 93 15.82 11.86 14.68
CA ALA A 93 14.49 11.29 14.90
C ALA A 93 13.78 11.77 16.17
N ASN A 94 13.64 13.09 16.37
CA ASN A 94 12.69 13.66 17.35
C ASN A 94 11.65 14.58 16.69
N GLU A 95 10.44 14.64 17.25
CA GLU A 95 9.36 15.55 16.82
C GLU A 95 9.80 17.02 16.84
N SER A 96 10.70 17.36 17.77
CA SER A 96 11.39 18.65 17.83
C SER A 96 12.20 19.00 16.58
N ASP A 97 12.58 18.00 15.77
CA ASP A 97 13.47 18.18 14.63
C ASP A 97 12.71 18.59 13.36
N LEU A 98 11.47 18.11 13.14
CA LEU A 98 10.63 18.60 12.03
C LEU A 98 10.18 20.05 12.25
N THR A 99 9.81 20.41 13.47
CA THR A 99 9.48 21.80 13.81
C THR A 99 10.70 22.71 13.68
N ARG A 100 11.91 22.24 14.02
CA ARG A 100 13.17 22.96 13.77
C ARG A 100 13.47 23.10 12.28
N LEU A 101 13.31 22.02 11.51
CA LEU A 101 13.46 22.05 10.05
C LEU A 101 12.49 23.04 9.40
N LEU A 102 11.28 23.22 9.96
CA LEU A 102 10.37 24.28 9.53
C LEU A 102 10.86 25.70 9.83
N GLN A 103 11.51 25.89 10.98
CA GLN A 103 12.07 27.18 11.39
C GLN A 103 13.33 27.55 10.61
N ASP A 104 14.08 26.56 10.13
CA ASP A 104 15.29 26.72 9.32
C ASP A 104 14.98 26.92 7.81
N LEU A 105 13.70 27.02 7.42
CA LEU A 105 13.31 27.26 6.03
C LEU A 105 13.43 28.77 5.71
N PRO A 106 14.09 29.14 4.60
CA PRO A 106 14.16 30.54 4.19
C PRO A 106 12.75 31.09 3.84
N PRO A 107 12.57 32.43 3.87
CA PRO A 107 11.31 33.08 3.51
C PRO A 107 10.82 32.67 2.12
N ALA A 108 9.50 32.77 1.89
CA ALA A 108 8.86 32.32 0.65
C ALA A 108 9.46 32.92 -0.63
N GLU A 109 10.02 34.12 -0.53
CA GLU A 109 10.61 34.89 -1.63
C GLU A 109 11.97 34.32 -2.11
N ASP A 110 12.71 33.62 -1.24
CA ASP A 110 14.02 33.00 -1.54
C ASP A 110 13.93 31.54 -2.02
N LEU A 111 12.73 30.93 -1.96
CA LEU A 111 12.52 29.53 -2.34
C LEU A 111 12.49 29.28 -3.86
N LEU A 112 12.51 30.34 -4.65
CA LEU A 112 12.54 30.31 -6.11
C LEU A 112 13.96 30.15 -6.67
N ASP A 113 14.99 30.28 -5.83
CA ASP A 113 16.38 30.10 -6.22
C ASP A 113 16.93 28.71 -5.84
N THR A 114 17.90 28.25 -6.63
CA THR A 114 18.52 26.92 -6.63
C THR A 114 19.05 26.39 -5.28
N GLY A 115 19.08 27.21 -4.21
CA GLY A 115 19.43 26.81 -2.84
C GLY A 115 18.33 26.11 -2.03
N ALA A 116 17.06 26.15 -2.47
CA ALA A 116 15.92 25.59 -1.74
C ALA A 116 15.81 24.05 -1.74
N GLN A 117 16.66 23.35 -2.52
CA GLN A 117 16.58 21.89 -2.61
C GLN A 117 16.99 21.18 -1.31
N ALA A 118 18.01 21.66 -0.60
CA ALA A 118 18.53 20.95 0.56
C ALA A 118 17.52 20.89 1.74
N PRO A 119 16.80 21.97 2.10
CA PRO A 119 15.76 21.90 3.14
C PRO A 119 14.58 21.00 2.77
N VAL A 120 14.11 21.05 1.52
CA VAL A 120 12.99 20.22 1.03
C VAL A 120 13.37 18.73 1.04
N ILE A 121 14.58 18.40 0.62
CA ILE A 121 15.11 17.03 0.67
C ILE A 121 15.16 16.52 2.12
N ARG A 122 15.71 17.33 3.04
CA ARG A 122 15.77 16.98 4.47
C ARG A 122 14.38 16.74 5.05
N MET A 123 13.41 17.61 4.74
CA MET A 123 12.04 17.46 5.23
C MET A 123 11.37 16.19 4.70
N ILE A 124 11.49 15.87 3.42
CA ILE A 124 10.93 14.63 2.85
C ILE A 124 11.58 13.40 3.50
N ASN A 125 12.90 13.41 3.70
CA ASN A 125 13.60 12.30 4.36
C ASN A 125 13.16 12.13 5.81
N ALA A 126 13.01 13.23 6.56
CA ALA A 126 12.50 13.20 7.93
C ALA A 126 11.06 12.65 8.00
N LEU A 127 10.21 13.05 7.05
CA LEU A 127 8.84 12.52 6.94
C LEU A 127 8.83 11.02 6.66
N PHE A 128 9.71 10.51 5.78
CA PHE A 128 9.84 9.06 5.55
C PHE A 128 10.28 8.31 6.79
N LEU A 129 11.29 8.81 7.53
CA LEU A 129 11.71 8.19 8.80
C LEU A 129 10.60 8.18 9.83
N GLN A 130 9.87 9.27 9.97
CA GLN A 130 8.77 9.36 10.92
C GLN A 130 7.64 8.41 10.54
N ALA A 131 7.24 8.36 9.26
CA ALA A 131 6.27 7.40 8.77
C ALA A 131 6.72 5.94 9.00
N LEU A 132 8.02 5.69 8.81
CA LEU A 132 8.82 4.55 9.27
C LEU A 132 8.46 4.09 10.68
N ARG A 133 8.85 4.94 11.62
CA ARG A 133 8.78 4.71 13.06
C ARG A 133 7.34 4.59 13.55
N GLU A 134 6.43 5.40 12.99
CA GLU A 134 5.01 5.39 13.31
C GLU A 134 4.24 4.26 12.60
N ARG A 135 4.88 3.50 11.70
CA ARG A 135 4.26 2.43 10.89
C ARG A 135 3.05 2.93 10.08
N ALA A 136 3.18 4.10 9.47
CA ALA A 136 2.17 4.66 8.60
C ALA A 136 2.04 3.82 7.32
N SER A 137 0.81 3.61 6.84
CA SER A 137 0.54 2.96 5.55
C SER A 137 0.65 3.93 4.38
N ASP A 138 0.25 5.18 4.59
CA ASP A 138 0.22 6.21 3.55
C ASP A 138 0.68 7.57 4.11
N LEU A 139 1.40 8.35 3.31
CA LEU A 139 1.69 9.76 3.54
C LEU A 139 0.90 10.58 2.51
N HIS A 140 0.21 11.60 2.97
CA HIS A 140 -0.61 12.48 2.16
C HIS A 140 -0.05 13.90 2.21
N PHE A 141 0.25 14.48 1.04
CA PHE A 141 0.63 15.88 0.89
C PHE A 141 -0.53 16.60 0.20
N GLU A 142 -1.17 17.50 0.92
CA GLU A 142 -2.46 18.07 0.53
C GLU A 142 -2.37 19.59 0.45
N PRO A 143 -2.52 20.17 -0.76
CA PRO A 143 -2.64 21.60 -0.91
C PRO A 143 -4.08 22.05 -0.62
N TYR A 144 -4.20 23.14 0.14
CA TYR A 144 -5.41 23.95 0.25
C TYR A 144 -5.10 25.37 -0.24
N GLU A 145 -6.13 26.20 -0.31
CA GLU A 145 -6.02 27.59 -0.77
C GLU A 145 -4.98 28.38 0.04
N ALA A 146 -5.06 28.33 1.37
CA ALA A 146 -4.20 29.10 2.27
C ALA A 146 -3.10 28.28 2.98
N ARG A 147 -3.17 26.94 2.95
CA ARG A 147 -2.25 26.07 3.72
C ARG A 147 -1.86 24.81 2.97
N SER A 148 -0.77 24.19 3.37
CA SER A 148 -0.34 22.86 2.93
C SER A 148 -0.30 21.95 4.15
N VAL A 149 -0.91 20.77 4.06
CA VAL A 149 -0.96 19.81 5.18
C VAL A 149 -0.30 18.50 4.75
N VAL A 150 0.54 17.95 5.62
CA VAL A 150 1.05 16.60 5.48
C VAL A 150 0.41 15.72 6.54
N ARG A 151 -0.22 14.62 6.12
CA ARG A 151 -0.94 13.69 6.99
C ARG A 151 -0.43 12.27 6.82
N PHE A 152 -0.36 11.51 7.89
CA PHE A 152 -0.10 10.07 7.82
C PHE A 152 -1.39 9.29 8.03
N ARG A 153 -1.51 8.17 7.33
CA ARG A 153 -2.48 7.14 7.68
C ARG A 153 -1.80 6.11 8.58
N VAL A 154 -2.13 6.11 9.86
CA VAL A 154 -1.63 5.13 10.83
C VAL A 154 -2.81 4.29 11.31
N ASP A 155 -2.69 2.98 11.18
CA ASP A 155 -3.75 2.02 11.54
C ASP A 155 -5.14 2.36 10.96
N GLY A 156 -5.16 2.89 9.74
CA GLY A 156 -6.37 3.25 9.00
C GLY A 156 -6.91 4.66 9.27
N VAL A 157 -6.37 5.37 10.26
CA VAL A 157 -6.81 6.72 10.66
C VAL A 157 -5.85 7.77 10.11
N LEU A 158 -6.39 8.88 9.58
CA LEU A 158 -5.58 10.02 9.14
C LEU A 158 -5.23 10.90 10.34
N ARG A 159 -3.95 11.29 10.43
CA ARG A 159 -3.41 12.20 11.44
C ARG A 159 -2.62 13.31 10.77
N ASP A 160 -2.86 14.55 11.18
CA ASP A 160 -2.08 15.70 10.75
C ASP A 160 -0.71 15.66 11.43
N ILE A 161 0.36 15.70 10.63
CA ILE A 161 1.74 15.58 11.11
C ILE A 161 2.40 16.94 11.14
N ILE A 162 2.26 17.69 10.05
CA ILE A 162 2.90 18.98 9.88
C ILE A 162 2.15 19.82 8.87
N GLU A 163 2.19 21.14 9.04
CA GLU A 163 1.68 22.11 8.08
C GLU A 163 2.83 22.95 7.50
N PRO A 164 3.47 22.51 6.41
CA PRO A 164 4.52 23.30 5.77
C PRO A 164 3.95 24.62 5.24
N PRO A 165 4.76 25.70 5.20
CA PRO A 165 4.42 26.93 4.50
C PRO A 165 3.86 26.65 3.11
N ARG A 166 2.74 27.30 2.76
CA ARG A 166 2.03 27.05 1.50
C ARG A 166 2.92 27.23 0.27
N ALA A 167 3.90 28.12 0.33
CA ALA A 167 4.88 28.36 -0.74
C ALA A 167 5.76 27.12 -1.06
N LEU A 168 6.03 26.27 -0.06
CA LEU A 168 6.88 25.08 -0.22
C LEU A 168 6.18 23.91 -0.89
N HIS A 169 4.84 23.92 -0.97
CA HIS A 169 4.09 22.78 -1.45
C HIS A 169 4.53 22.34 -2.85
N ALA A 170 4.71 23.29 -3.78
CA ALA A 170 5.15 23.00 -5.13
C ALA A 170 6.55 22.37 -5.18
N ALA A 171 7.46 22.79 -4.29
CA ALA A 171 8.80 22.23 -4.18
C ALA A 171 8.77 20.79 -3.63
N LEU A 172 7.89 20.51 -2.66
CA LEU A 172 7.68 19.16 -2.15
C LEU A 172 7.18 18.21 -3.23
N VAL A 173 6.15 18.63 -3.98
CA VAL A 173 5.61 17.85 -5.11
C VAL A 173 6.70 17.61 -6.16
N SER A 174 7.44 18.65 -6.56
CA SER A 174 8.53 18.53 -7.53
C SER A 174 9.58 17.53 -7.09
N ARG A 175 10.00 17.57 -5.81
CA ARG A 175 10.97 16.61 -5.28
C ARG A 175 10.43 15.18 -5.26
N LEU A 176 9.18 14.97 -4.87
CA LEU A 176 8.55 13.64 -4.90
C LEU A 176 8.43 13.10 -6.32
N LYS A 177 8.10 13.96 -7.31
CA LYS A 177 8.10 13.60 -8.73
C LYS A 177 9.47 13.19 -9.23
N ILE A 178 10.53 13.92 -8.88
CA ILE A 178 11.92 13.55 -9.22
C ILE A 178 12.25 12.15 -8.67
N MET A 179 11.97 11.90 -7.39
CA MET A 179 12.26 10.62 -6.75
C MET A 179 11.52 9.45 -7.42
N ALA A 180 10.32 9.71 -7.94
CA ALA A 180 9.47 8.73 -8.60
C ALA A 180 9.63 8.66 -10.13
N SER A 181 10.61 9.39 -10.70
CA SER A 181 10.83 9.52 -12.14
C SER A 181 9.59 10.01 -12.93
N LEU A 182 8.84 10.96 -12.36
CA LEU A 182 7.63 11.56 -12.95
C LEU A 182 7.94 12.88 -13.66
N ASP A 183 7.04 13.30 -14.55
CA ASP A 183 7.16 14.58 -15.28
C ASP A 183 6.79 15.75 -14.35
N ILE A 184 7.78 16.59 -14.07
CA ILE A 184 7.67 17.77 -13.20
C ILE A 184 6.90 18.91 -13.90
N ALA A 185 7.01 19.01 -15.23
CA ALA A 185 6.38 20.06 -16.01
C ALA A 185 4.87 19.79 -16.17
N GLU A 186 4.46 18.54 -16.31
CA GLU A 186 3.06 18.17 -16.35
C GLU A 186 2.43 18.22 -14.95
N LYS A 187 1.41 19.06 -14.77
CA LYS A 187 0.71 19.28 -13.49
C LYS A 187 -0.81 19.17 -13.62
N ARG A 188 -1.31 18.88 -14.82
CA ARG A 188 -2.73 18.88 -15.17
C ARG A 188 -3.31 17.48 -15.30
N LEU A 189 -2.45 16.46 -15.34
CA LEU A 189 -2.82 15.05 -15.45
C LEU A 189 -2.38 14.30 -14.20
N PRO A 190 -3.14 13.27 -13.77
CA PRO A 190 -2.67 12.34 -12.75
C PRO A 190 -1.40 11.63 -13.21
N GLN A 191 -0.50 11.32 -12.29
CA GLN A 191 0.72 10.56 -12.57
C GLN A 191 0.99 9.56 -11.45
N ASP A 192 1.48 8.38 -11.83
CA ASP A 192 1.81 7.31 -10.89
C ASP A 192 3.24 6.82 -11.11
N GLY A 193 3.95 6.58 -10.01
CA GLY A 193 5.35 6.17 -10.01
C GLY A 193 5.72 5.32 -8.81
N ARG A 194 7.00 4.94 -8.74
CA ARG A 194 7.54 4.17 -7.60
C ARG A 194 8.86 4.77 -7.14
N ILE A 195 9.12 4.71 -5.84
CA ILE A 195 10.38 5.10 -5.22
C ILE A 195 10.89 3.88 -4.46
N ALA A 196 12.11 3.44 -4.77
CA ALA A 196 12.81 2.45 -3.94
C ALA A 196 13.59 3.18 -2.84
N LEU A 197 13.15 3.04 -1.59
CA LEU A 197 13.85 3.58 -0.44
C LEU A 197 14.70 2.48 0.21
N LYS A 198 15.95 2.79 0.50
CA LYS A 198 16.83 1.96 1.33
C LYS A 198 17.10 2.68 2.63
N LEU A 199 16.67 2.10 3.74
CA LEU A 199 16.78 2.69 5.07
C LEU A 199 17.43 1.67 6.00
N GLY A 200 18.74 1.84 6.24
CA GLY A 200 19.58 0.78 6.83
C GLY A 200 19.57 -0.49 5.99
N ASP A 201 19.23 -1.62 6.62
CA ASP A 201 19.06 -2.92 5.95
C ASP A 201 17.67 -3.12 5.35
N LYS A 202 16.70 -2.26 5.66
CA LYS A 202 15.33 -2.38 5.17
C LYS A 202 15.18 -1.73 3.80
N GLN A 203 14.59 -2.48 2.87
CA GLN A 203 14.11 -1.94 1.61
C GLN A 203 12.61 -1.68 1.69
N VAL A 204 12.19 -0.48 1.33
CA VAL A 204 10.78 -0.08 1.30
C VAL A 204 10.46 0.36 -0.11
N ASP A 205 9.45 -0.25 -0.72
CA ASP A 205 8.91 0.23 -1.99
C ASP A 205 7.82 1.24 -1.70
N VAL A 206 7.86 2.39 -2.35
CA VAL A 206 6.85 3.44 -2.16
C VAL A 206 6.14 3.68 -3.47
N ARG A 207 4.83 3.49 -3.49
CA ARG A 207 4.01 3.90 -4.63
C ARG A 207 3.63 5.36 -4.50
N VAL A 208 3.78 6.11 -5.57
CA VAL A 208 3.52 7.54 -5.62
C VAL A 208 2.37 7.78 -6.58
N SER A 209 1.39 8.56 -6.16
CA SER A 209 0.32 9.04 -7.02
C SER A 209 0.17 10.54 -6.84
N THR A 210 0.18 11.29 -7.94
CA THR A 210 -0.05 12.73 -7.97
C THR A 210 -1.35 13.02 -8.67
N LEU A 211 -2.19 13.89 -8.11
CA LEU A 211 -3.51 14.26 -8.65
C LEU A 211 -3.67 15.79 -8.68
N PRO A 212 -3.99 16.41 -9.82
CA PRO A 212 -4.29 17.84 -9.89
C PRO A 212 -5.55 18.18 -9.06
N THR A 213 -5.48 19.28 -8.31
CA THR A 213 -6.61 19.85 -7.58
C THR A 213 -6.68 21.36 -7.82
N GLY A 214 -7.76 22.01 -7.38
CA GLY A 214 -7.91 23.47 -7.52
C GLY A 214 -6.81 24.29 -6.82
N ALA A 215 -6.15 23.73 -5.79
CA ALA A 215 -5.10 24.42 -5.04
C ALA A 215 -3.67 23.97 -5.40
N GLY A 216 -3.50 23.13 -6.42
CA GLY A 216 -2.22 22.51 -6.78
C GLY A 216 -2.31 20.99 -6.80
N GLU A 217 -1.18 20.30 -6.89
CA GLU A 217 -1.17 18.84 -6.96
C GLU A 217 -1.20 18.20 -5.57
N ARG A 218 -2.15 17.30 -5.35
CA ARG A 218 -2.16 16.41 -4.18
C ARG A 218 -1.23 15.23 -4.46
N VAL A 219 -0.42 14.84 -3.48
CA VAL A 219 0.45 13.65 -3.60
C VAL A 219 0.12 12.66 -2.50
N VAL A 220 0.02 11.38 -2.87
CA VAL A 220 -0.15 10.27 -1.93
C VAL A 220 1.00 9.29 -2.15
N LEU A 221 1.67 8.94 -1.06
CA LEU A 221 2.74 7.96 -1.01
C LEU A 221 2.24 6.76 -0.21
N ARG A 222 2.18 5.56 -0.80
CA ARG A 222 1.88 4.34 -0.08
C ARG A 222 3.17 3.59 0.22
N LEU A 223 3.45 3.38 1.49
CA LEU A 223 4.61 2.63 1.95
C LEU A 223 4.30 1.13 1.90
N LEU A 224 5.09 0.39 1.15
CA LEU A 224 5.02 -1.07 1.06
C LEU A 224 6.27 -1.64 1.73
N ASP A 225 6.05 -2.27 2.89
CA ASP A 225 7.09 -3.03 3.58
C ASP A 225 7.36 -4.31 2.77
N LYS A 226 8.60 -4.51 2.32
CA LYS A 226 8.99 -5.72 1.57
C LYS A 226 9.21 -6.94 2.47
N ASP A 227 9.15 -6.79 3.79
CA ASP A 227 9.31 -7.92 4.71
C ASP A 227 8.12 -8.89 4.61
N SER A 228 8.30 -9.94 3.79
CA SER A 228 7.40 -11.09 3.65
C SER A 228 7.22 -11.92 4.94
N ALA A 229 8.00 -11.62 5.98
CA ALA A 229 8.08 -12.36 7.24
C ALA A 229 6.80 -12.34 8.12
N ARG A 230 5.69 -11.73 7.65
CA ARG A 230 4.43 -11.63 8.41
C ARG A 230 3.24 -12.36 7.79
N LEU A 231 3.46 -13.26 6.83
CA LEU A 231 2.39 -13.98 6.14
C LEU A 231 2.06 -15.31 6.79
N ASP A 232 1.68 -15.24 8.06
CA ASP A 232 1.18 -16.38 8.81
C ASP A 232 -0.27 -16.10 9.24
N LEU A 233 -1.21 -16.94 8.80
CA LEU A 233 -2.62 -16.83 9.17
C LEU A 233 -2.82 -16.83 10.70
N THR A 234 -1.95 -17.53 11.44
CA THR A 234 -1.97 -17.58 12.91
C THR A 234 -1.71 -16.19 13.50
N ALA A 235 -0.79 -15.43 12.90
CA ALA A 235 -0.42 -14.09 13.34
C ALA A 235 -1.43 -13.01 12.94
N LEU A 236 -2.38 -13.30 12.05
CA LEU A 236 -3.42 -12.35 11.63
C LEU A 236 -4.58 -12.24 12.62
N GLY A 237 -4.59 -13.08 13.66
CA GLY A 237 -5.59 -13.05 14.71
C GLY A 237 -6.81 -13.92 14.43
N MET A 238 -6.70 -14.91 13.54
CA MET A 238 -7.74 -15.93 13.39
C MET A 238 -7.85 -16.77 14.67
N ARG A 239 -9.08 -17.05 15.09
CA ARG A 239 -9.34 -18.02 16.16
C ARG A 239 -9.02 -19.43 15.67
N ASP A 240 -8.59 -20.32 16.56
CA ASP A 240 -8.15 -21.68 16.20
C ASP A 240 -9.15 -22.46 15.34
N ASP A 241 -10.45 -22.34 15.61
CA ASP A 241 -11.48 -23.02 14.83
C ASP A 241 -11.70 -22.39 13.45
N THR A 242 -11.67 -21.06 13.35
CA THR A 242 -11.67 -20.37 12.06
C THR A 242 -10.43 -20.73 11.25
N LEU A 243 -9.25 -20.74 11.87
CA LEU A 243 -7.99 -21.09 11.23
C LEU A 243 -8.01 -22.53 10.72
N ALA A 244 -8.45 -23.49 11.54
CA ALA A 244 -8.57 -24.89 11.15
C ALA A 244 -9.53 -25.08 9.95
N ASN A 245 -10.64 -24.36 9.94
CA ASN A 245 -11.58 -24.41 8.81
C ASN A 245 -11.01 -23.77 7.55
N VAL A 246 -10.32 -22.61 7.66
CA VAL A 246 -9.64 -22.01 6.51
C VAL A 246 -8.56 -22.95 5.98
N ASP A 247 -7.76 -23.57 6.85
CA ASP A 247 -6.73 -24.55 6.48
C ASP A 247 -7.30 -25.76 5.74
N HIS A 248 -8.47 -26.22 6.14
CA HIS A 248 -9.19 -27.27 5.43
C HIS A 248 -9.61 -26.79 4.03
N LEU A 249 -10.27 -25.63 3.93
CA LEU A 249 -10.81 -25.09 2.68
C LEU A 249 -9.71 -24.79 1.65
N ILE A 250 -8.54 -24.28 2.06
CA ILE A 250 -7.44 -23.98 1.14
C ILE A 250 -6.71 -25.24 0.64
N ARG A 251 -7.01 -26.41 1.21
CA ARG A 251 -6.45 -27.71 0.81
C ARG A 251 -7.44 -28.56 0.01
N GLU A 252 -8.63 -28.05 -0.25
CA GLU A 252 -9.58 -28.70 -1.15
C GLU A 252 -8.98 -28.77 -2.56
N PRO A 253 -9.20 -29.87 -3.30
CA PRO A 253 -8.63 -30.05 -4.63
C PRO A 253 -9.18 -29.02 -5.63
N HIS A 254 -10.42 -28.59 -5.44
CA HIS A 254 -11.06 -27.61 -6.31
C HIS A 254 -12.20 -26.89 -5.60
N GLY A 255 -12.62 -25.75 -6.16
CA GLY A 255 -13.70 -24.93 -5.61
C GLY A 255 -13.27 -23.48 -5.38
N ILE A 256 -14.20 -22.62 -4.97
CA ILE A 256 -13.96 -21.20 -4.74
C ILE A 256 -13.97 -20.89 -3.25
N LEU A 257 -12.90 -20.28 -2.74
CA LEU A 257 -12.87 -19.62 -1.43
C LEU A 257 -12.80 -18.11 -1.65
N LEU A 258 -13.81 -17.40 -1.15
CA LEU A 258 -13.88 -15.94 -1.26
C LEU A 258 -13.43 -15.28 0.03
N VAL A 259 -12.60 -14.23 -0.08
CA VAL A 259 -12.32 -13.32 1.03
C VAL A 259 -13.01 -11.99 0.74
N THR A 260 -13.89 -11.54 1.63
CA THR A 260 -14.67 -10.33 1.43
C THR A 260 -14.49 -9.30 2.53
N GLY A 261 -14.77 -8.05 2.21
CA GLY A 261 -14.67 -6.92 3.12
C GLY A 261 -14.34 -5.62 2.39
N PRO A 262 -14.45 -4.47 3.08
CA PRO A 262 -14.15 -3.17 2.51
C PRO A 262 -12.67 -3.00 2.17
N THR A 263 -12.33 -1.90 1.49
CA THR A 263 -10.93 -1.53 1.24
C THR A 263 -10.17 -1.40 2.57
N GLY A 264 -8.96 -1.96 2.64
CA GLY A 264 -8.13 -1.93 3.84
C GLY A 264 -8.53 -2.91 4.95
N SER A 265 -9.41 -3.88 4.68
CA SER A 265 -9.74 -4.94 5.64
C SER A 265 -8.69 -6.05 5.75
N GLY A 266 -7.64 -6.03 4.92
CA GLY A 266 -6.56 -7.02 4.94
C GLY A 266 -6.79 -8.27 4.08
N LYS A 267 -7.71 -8.22 3.09
CA LYS A 267 -8.02 -9.36 2.20
C LYS A 267 -6.80 -9.95 1.51
N THR A 268 -6.01 -9.11 0.85
CA THR A 268 -4.79 -9.52 0.13
C THR A 268 -3.79 -10.15 1.08
N THR A 269 -3.61 -9.61 2.29
CA THR A 269 -2.73 -10.18 3.33
C THR A 269 -3.18 -11.58 3.72
N THR A 270 -4.48 -11.80 3.90
CA THR A 270 -5.05 -13.12 4.21
C THR A 270 -4.86 -14.10 3.05
N LEU A 271 -5.10 -13.68 1.81
CA LEU A 271 -4.90 -14.54 0.64
C LEU A 271 -3.43 -14.93 0.46
N TYR A 272 -2.51 -14.00 0.64
CA TYR A 272 -1.08 -14.27 0.54
C TYR A 272 -0.58 -15.19 1.66
N ALA A 273 -1.12 -15.01 2.88
CA ALA A 273 -0.85 -15.92 3.99
C ALA A 273 -1.44 -17.32 3.74
N ALA A 274 -2.63 -17.42 3.12
CA ALA A 274 -3.20 -18.71 2.71
C ALA A 274 -2.33 -19.42 1.67
N LEU A 275 -1.92 -18.72 0.59
CA LEU A 275 -1.01 -19.27 -0.43
C LEU A 275 0.30 -19.75 0.18
N SER A 276 0.84 -19.02 1.16
CA SER A 276 2.10 -19.38 1.82
C SER A 276 2.04 -20.64 2.68
N ARG A 277 0.83 -21.19 2.93
CA ARG A 277 0.62 -22.45 3.67
C ARG A 277 0.52 -23.66 2.77
N LEU A 278 0.45 -23.46 1.46
CA LEU A 278 0.39 -24.53 0.47
C LEU A 278 1.82 -24.97 0.10
N PRO A 279 2.00 -26.28 -0.22
CA PRO A 279 3.33 -26.82 -0.51
C PRO A 279 3.84 -26.32 -1.87
N ARG A 280 4.83 -25.42 -1.85
CA ARG A 280 5.39 -24.78 -3.05
C ARG A 280 6.03 -25.77 -4.03
N ASP A 281 6.56 -26.89 -3.53
CA ASP A 281 7.27 -27.89 -4.35
C ASP A 281 6.34 -28.79 -5.17
N THR A 282 5.06 -28.85 -4.82
CA THR A 282 4.10 -29.80 -5.39
C THR A 282 2.81 -29.15 -5.88
N THR A 283 2.73 -27.81 -5.85
CA THR A 283 1.52 -27.06 -6.19
C THR A 283 1.87 -25.87 -7.06
N ASN A 284 1.39 -25.88 -8.31
CA ASN A 284 1.55 -24.79 -9.24
C ASN A 284 0.55 -23.67 -8.92
N MET A 285 1.04 -22.62 -8.26
CA MET A 285 0.24 -21.49 -7.82
C MET A 285 0.42 -20.29 -8.75
N MET A 286 -0.69 -19.75 -9.27
CA MET A 286 -0.69 -18.59 -10.16
C MET A 286 -1.66 -17.52 -9.70
N THR A 287 -1.30 -16.24 -9.87
CA THR A 287 -2.16 -15.11 -9.49
C THR A 287 -2.36 -14.12 -10.63
N VAL A 288 -3.51 -13.44 -10.59
CA VAL A 288 -3.78 -12.24 -11.38
C VAL A 288 -4.18 -11.10 -10.46
N GLU A 289 -3.46 -9.98 -10.49
CA GLU A 289 -3.56 -8.90 -9.49
C GLU A 289 -3.50 -7.50 -10.11
N ASP A 290 -4.10 -6.52 -9.45
CA ASP A 290 -4.12 -5.12 -9.90
C ASP A 290 -3.93 -4.13 -8.74
N PRO A 291 -2.67 -3.80 -8.37
CA PRO A 291 -1.39 -4.40 -8.79
C PRO A 291 -0.91 -5.53 -7.85
N ILE A 292 0.23 -6.15 -8.18
CA ILE A 292 0.94 -7.07 -7.27
C ILE A 292 1.51 -6.27 -6.09
N GLU A 293 1.12 -6.63 -4.85
CA GLU A 293 1.53 -5.88 -3.65
C GLU A 293 2.99 -6.12 -3.27
N TYR A 294 3.44 -7.37 -3.30
CA TYR A 294 4.85 -7.75 -3.16
C TYR A 294 5.05 -9.16 -3.70
N ALA A 295 6.30 -9.51 -3.95
CA ALA A 295 6.67 -10.80 -4.53
C ALA A 295 6.48 -11.93 -3.50
N LEU A 296 5.76 -12.98 -3.91
CA LEU A 296 5.63 -14.24 -3.21
C LEU A 296 6.57 -15.27 -3.85
N ASP A 297 7.49 -15.80 -3.06
CA ASP A 297 8.38 -16.87 -3.52
C ASP A 297 7.57 -18.12 -3.93
N GLY A 298 7.94 -18.81 -5.00
CA GLY A 298 7.20 -20.00 -5.48
C GLY A 298 5.76 -19.76 -5.94
N VAL A 299 5.35 -18.52 -6.20
CA VAL A 299 4.03 -18.19 -6.76
C VAL A 299 4.22 -17.34 -8.03
N ALA A 300 3.62 -17.77 -9.15
CA ALA A 300 3.69 -17.02 -10.41
C ALA A 300 2.66 -15.89 -10.43
N GLN A 301 3.09 -14.66 -10.18
CA GLN A 301 2.19 -13.51 -10.07
C GLN A 301 2.12 -12.71 -11.38
N THR A 302 0.91 -12.52 -11.90
CA THR A 302 0.65 -11.71 -13.10
C THR A 302 -0.04 -10.40 -12.72
N GLN A 303 0.50 -9.27 -13.17
CA GLN A 303 -0.13 -7.97 -12.97
C GLN A 303 -1.00 -7.58 -14.16
N VAL A 304 -2.22 -7.12 -13.89
CA VAL A 304 -3.08 -6.46 -14.88
C VAL A 304 -2.36 -5.26 -15.47
N SER A 305 -2.50 -5.07 -16.79
CA SER A 305 -1.85 -3.97 -17.51
C SER A 305 -2.79 -3.41 -18.57
N PRO A 306 -3.47 -2.29 -18.29
CA PRO A 306 -4.34 -1.62 -19.25
C PRO A 306 -3.59 -1.16 -20.51
N ARG A 307 -2.30 -0.84 -20.40
CA ARG A 307 -1.46 -0.36 -21.53
C ARG A 307 -1.34 -1.36 -22.68
N ILE A 308 -1.44 -2.65 -22.37
CA ILE A 308 -1.38 -3.75 -23.35
C ILE A 308 -2.68 -4.57 -23.37
N GLU A 309 -3.75 -4.02 -22.79
CA GLU A 309 -5.07 -4.66 -22.70
C GLU A 309 -5.00 -6.05 -22.03
N LEU A 310 -4.13 -6.22 -21.04
CA LEU A 310 -4.06 -7.42 -20.21
C LEU A 310 -5.01 -7.25 -19.02
N THR A 311 -6.29 -7.60 -19.21
CA THR A 311 -7.35 -7.55 -18.19
C THR A 311 -7.35 -8.79 -17.29
N PHE A 312 -8.11 -8.75 -16.18
CA PHE A 312 -8.33 -9.92 -15.30
C PHE A 312 -8.80 -11.14 -16.10
N ALA A 313 -9.88 -11.02 -16.87
CA ALA A 313 -10.43 -12.11 -17.67
C ALA A 313 -9.43 -12.66 -18.71
N ARG A 314 -8.65 -11.79 -19.37
CA ARG A 314 -7.64 -12.22 -20.35
C ARG A 314 -6.48 -12.97 -19.72
N ALA A 315 -5.96 -12.45 -18.60
CA ALA A 315 -4.89 -13.11 -17.84
C ALA A 315 -5.36 -14.45 -17.26
N LEU A 316 -6.58 -14.50 -16.69
CA LEU A 316 -7.16 -15.72 -16.12
C LEU A 316 -7.34 -16.83 -17.17
N ARG A 317 -7.81 -16.48 -18.38
CA ARG A 317 -7.85 -17.45 -19.50
C ARG A 317 -6.47 -17.95 -19.90
N ALA A 318 -5.43 -17.13 -19.76
CA ALA A 318 -4.07 -17.56 -20.06
C ALA A 318 -3.54 -18.51 -18.97
N ILE A 319 -3.77 -18.18 -17.70
CA ILE A 319 -3.41 -19.00 -16.53
C ILE A 319 -4.00 -20.41 -16.64
N LEU A 320 -5.26 -20.56 -17.08
CA LEU A 320 -5.87 -21.88 -17.28
C LEU A 320 -5.18 -22.79 -18.31
N ARG A 321 -4.26 -22.25 -19.13
CA ARG A 321 -3.41 -23.02 -20.05
C ARG A 321 -1.99 -23.19 -19.54
N GLN A 322 -1.74 -22.92 -18.27
CA GLN A 322 -0.43 -23.04 -17.63
C GLN A 322 -0.38 -24.16 -16.59
N ASP A 323 -1.34 -25.10 -16.65
CA ASP A 323 -1.44 -26.24 -15.74
C ASP A 323 -1.47 -25.84 -14.23
N PRO A 324 -2.25 -24.83 -13.82
CA PRO A 324 -2.28 -24.39 -12.42
C PRO A 324 -3.04 -25.40 -11.56
N ASP A 325 -2.62 -25.56 -10.29
CA ASP A 325 -3.43 -26.24 -9.27
C ASP A 325 -4.29 -25.24 -8.51
N VAL A 326 -3.70 -24.08 -8.21
CA VAL A 326 -4.32 -23.01 -7.41
C VAL A 326 -4.23 -21.69 -8.15
N ILE A 327 -5.36 -21.01 -8.25
CA ILE A 327 -5.48 -19.72 -8.92
C ILE A 327 -5.94 -18.68 -7.91
N MET A 328 -5.19 -17.59 -7.77
CA MET A 328 -5.63 -16.44 -6.97
C MET A 328 -6.03 -15.27 -7.88
N ILE A 329 -7.25 -14.77 -7.70
CA ILE A 329 -7.80 -13.63 -8.42
C ILE A 329 -7.86 -12.46 -7.44
N GLY A 330 -7.10 -11.39 -7.71
CA GLY A 330 -7.01 -10.22 -6.84
C GLY A 330 -8.38 -9.68 -6.43
N GLU A 331 -9.33 -9.63 -7.37
CA GLU A 331 -10.73 -9.35 -7.11
C GLU A 331 -11.63 -9.75 -8.29
N ILE A 332 -12.90 -10.05 -8.00
CA ILE A 332 -13.94 -10.27 -9.02
C ILE A 332 -14.79 -9.00 -9.10
N ARG A 333 -14.63 -8.23 -10.18
CA ARG A 333 -15.39 -6.97 -10.41
C ARG A 333 -16.56 -7.13 -11.37
N ASP A 334 -16.50 -8.10 -12.26
CA ASP A 334 -17.42 -8.27 -13.39
C ASP A 334 -17.82 -9.73 -13.60
N LEU A 335 -18.91 -9.92 -14.35
CA LEU A 335 -19.47 -11.22 -14.68
C LEU A 335 -18.49 -12.10 -15.46
N GLU A 336 -17.72 -11.51 -16.38
CA GLU A 336 -16.79 -12.27 -17.23
C GLU A 336 -15.73 -12.96 -16.37
N THR A 337 -15.11 -12.22 -15.44
CA THR A 337 -14.13 -12.76 -14.49
C THR A 337 -14.78 -13.79 -13.55
N ALA A 338 -15.99 -13.51 -13.07
CA ALA A 338 -16.74 -14.43 -12.21
C ALA A 338 -17.04 -15.77 -12.91
N GLN A 339 -17.48 -15.73 -14.17
CA GLN A 339 -17.76 -16.93 -14.97
C GLN A 339 -16.51 -17.77 -15.17
N ILE A 340 -15.37 -17.15 -15.49
CA ILE A 340 -14.12 -17.89 -15.67
C ILE A 340 -13.66 -18.51 -14.34
N ALA A 341 -13.80 -17.81 -13.21
CA ALA A 341 -13.49 -18.34 -11.88
C ALA A 341 -14.33 -19.58 -11.53
N VAL A 342 -15.63 -19.51 -11.81
CA VAL A 342 -16.56 -20.64 -11.65
C VAL A 342 -16.19 -21.80 -12.55
N GLN A 343 -15.92 -21.56 -13.83
CA GLN A 343 -15.50 -22.63 -14.74
C GLN A 343 -14.19 -23.28 -14.30
N ALA A 344 -13.19 -22.48 -13.89
CA ALA A 344 -11.94 -22.99 -13.34
C ALA A 344 -12.17 -23.92 -12.14
N SER A 345 -13.04 -23.51 -11.21
CA SER A 345 -13.33 -24.30 -10.02
C SER A 345 -14.04 -25.63 -10.32
N LEU A 346 -14.86 -25.68 -11.38
CA LEU A 346 -15.56 -26.88 -11.82
C LEU A 346 -14.67 -27.81 -12.64
N THR A 347 -13.56 -27.30 -13.19
CA THR A 347 -12.58 -28.08 -13.95
C THR A 347 -11.38 -28.53 -13.12
N GLY A 348 -11.50 -28.54 -11.79
CA GLY A 348 -10.51 -29.13 -10.90
C GLY A 348 -9.47 -28.17 -10.32
N HIS A 349 -9.74 -26.86 -10.33
CA HIS A 349 -8.82 -25.85 -9.78
C HIS A 349 -9.34 -25.31 -8.45
N LEU A 350 -8.44 -25.08 -7.48
CA LEU A 350 -8.77 -24.25 -6.32
C LEU A 350 -8.65 -22.78 -6.69
N VAL A 351 -9.72 -22.01 -6.47
CA VAL A 351 -9.78 -20.59 -6.79
C VAL A 351 -9.91 -19.78 -5.50
N LEU A 352 -8.94 -18.92 -5.23
CA LEU A 352 -8.98 -17.94 -4.15
C LEU A 352 -9.28 -16.57 -4.74
N ALA A 353 -10.31 -15.87 -4.27
CA ALA A 353 -10.63 -14.55 -4.83
C ALA A 353 -11.14 -13.56 -3.79
N THR A 354 -11.14 -12.28 -4.13
CA THR A 354 -11.77 -11.26 -3.29
C THR A 354 -13.03 -10.63 -3.87
N LEU A 355 -13.91 -10.22 -2.95
CA LEU A 355 -15.08 -9.38 -3.22
C LEU A 355 -15.13 -8.21 -2.24
N HIS A 356 -16.01 -7.26 -2.53
CA HIS A 356 -16.29 -6.09 -1.71
C HIS A 356 -17.73 -6.10 -1.20
N THR A 357 -18.01 -6.98 -0.22
CA THR A 357 -19.28 -7.01 0.52
C THR A 357 -19.07 -6.76 2.02
N ASN A 358 -20.15 -6.51 2.75
CA ASN A 358 -20.08 -6.15 4.17
C ASN A 358 -19.98 -7.34 5.12
N ASP A 359 -20.46 -8.50 4.67
CA ASP A 359 -20.52 -9.78 5.37
C ASP A 359 -20.42 -10.95 4.37
N ALA A 360 -20.39 -12.17 4.91
CA ALA A 360 -20.16 -13.38 4.13
C ALA A 360 -21.36 -13.78 3.27
N ALA A 361 -22.59 -13.60 3.76
CA ALA A 361 -23.80 -13.99 3.04
C ALA A 361 -24.05 -13.08 1.83
N SER A 362 -23.85 -11.77 1.96
CA SER A 362 -23.98 -10.83 0.84
C SER A 362 -23.03 -11.15 -0.33
N ALA A 363 -21.91 -11.85 -0.11
CA ALA A 363 -20.98 -12.22 -1.18
C ALA A 363 -21.60 -13.23 -2.15
N VAL A 364 -22.43 -14.15 -1.64
CA VAL A 364 -23.19 -15.11 -2.44
C VAL A 364 -24.19 -14.39 -3.33
N THR A 365 -25.01 -13.52 -2.72
CA THR A 365 -25.99 -12.71 -3.44
C THR A 365 -25.31 -11.79 -4.46
N ARG A 366 -24.16 -11.22 -4.12
CA ARG A 366 -23.40 -10.36 -5.04
C ARG A 366 -22.94 -11.10 -6.30
N LEU A 367 -22.56 -12.38 -6.22
CA LEU A 367 -22.22 -13.17 -7.40
C LEU A 367 -23.47 -13.50 -8.23
N ALA A 368 -24.59 -13.82 -7.58
CA ALA A 368 -25.87 -14.00 -8.27
C ALA A 368 -26.31 -12.71 -9.00
N ASP A 369 -26.22 -11.55 -8.33
CA ASP A 369 -26.53 -10.22 -8.89
C ASP A 369 -25.62 -9.84 -10.07
N MET A 370 -24.37 -10.31 -10.10
CA MET A 370 -23.50 -10.13 -11.26
C MET A 370 -23.98 -10.95 -12.47
N GLY A 371 -24.82 -11.97 -12.26
CA GLY A 371 -25.33 -12.87 -13.30
C GLY A 371 -24.70 -14.26 -13.29
N VAL A 372 -24.06 -14.68 -12.19
CA VAL A 372 -23.61 -16.07 -12.06
C VAL A 372 -24.80 -16.95 -11.70
N GLU A 373 -25.01 -18.01 -12.48
CA GLU A 373 -26.12 -18.94 -12.26
C GLU A 373 -26.04 -19.61 -10.87
N PRO A 374 -27.14 -19.60 -10.08
CA PRO A 374 -27.15 -20.11 -8.71
C PRO A 374 -26.71 -21.57 -8.57
N TYR A 375 -27.08 -22.44 -9.52
CA TYR A 375 -26.68 -23.85 -9.49
C TYR A 375 -25.17 -24.04 -9.67
N LEU A 376 -24.51 -23.15 -10.44
CA LEU A 376 -23.05 -23.16 -10.59
C LEU A 376 -22.38 -22.71 -9.28
N LEU A 377 -22.91 -21.66 -8.64
CA LEU A 377 -22.41 -21.18 -7.35
C LEU A 377 -22.53 -22.26 -6.26
N ALA A 378 -23.70 -22.91 -6.17
CA ALA A 378 -23.97 -24.00 -5.24
C ALA A 378 -22.96 -25.16 -5.40
N SER A 379 -22.51 -25.42 -6.64
CA SER A 379 -21.58 -26.51 -6.95
C SER A 379 -20.11 -26.12 -6.83
N SER A 380 -19.77 -24.83 -6.89
CA SER A 380 -18.38 -24.35 -6.95
C SER A 380 -17.89 -23.69 -5.67
N LEU A 381 -18.76 -23.01 -4.91
CA LEU A 381 -18.36 -22.24 -3.74
C LEU A 381 -18.09 -23.16 -2.54
N LEU A 382 -16.90 -23.06 -1.96
CA LEU A 382 -16.50 -23.78 -0.75
C LEU A 382 -16.85 -22.99 0.51
N GLY A 383 -16.64 -21.67 0.46
CA GLY A 383 -16.89 -20.79 1.59
C GLY A 383 -16.59 -19.32 1.29
N VAL A 384 -17.03 -18.48 2.22
CA VAL A 384 -16.79 -17.03 2.21
C VAL A 384 -16.26 -16.59 3.57
N LEU A 385 -15.06 -16.03 3.57
CA LEU A 385 -14.42 -15.41 4.72
C LEU A 385 -14.62 -13.89 4.66
N ALA A 386 -15.59 -13.37 5.40
CA ALA A 386 -15.69 -11.94 5.64
C ALA A 386 -14.67 -11.51 6.69
N GLN A 387 -14.03 -10.36 6.45
CA GLN A 387 -12.94 -9.86 7.28
C GLN A 387 -13.02 -8.34 7.51
N ARG A 388 -12.69 -7.93 8.73
CA ARG A 388 -12.37 -6.53 9.09
C ARG A 388 -11.11 -6.50 9.96
N LEU A 389 -10.55 -5.30 10.14
CA LEU A 389 -9.46 -5.07 11.08
C LEU A 389 -9.96 -4.19 12.23
N VAL A 390 -9.69 -4.62 13.46
CA VAL A 390 -9.84 -3.78 14.66
C VAL A 390 -8.47 -3.25 15.07
N ARG A 391 -8.43 -2.01 15.55
CA ARG A 391 -7.21 -1.48 16.18
C ARG A 391 -7.02 -2.11 17.55
N THR A 392 -5.78 -2.46 17.88
CA THR A 392 -5.43 -3.00 19.21
C THR A 392 -5.09 -1.86 20.16
N LEU A 393 -5.59 -1.94 21.40
CA LEU A 393 -5.34 -0.94 22.43
C LEU A 393 -3.84 -0.82 22.73
N CYS A 394 -3.40 0.41 23.01
CA CYS A 394 -2.01 0.62 23.40
C CYS A 394 -1.75 -0.04 24.76
N PRO A 395 -0.78 -0.97 24.86
CA PRO A 395 -0.49 -1.65 26.13
C PRO A 395 0.06 -0.70 27.20
N ALA A 396 0.62 0.44 26.81
CA ALA A 396 1.20 1.42 27.74
C ALA A 396 0.17 2.33 28.42
N CYS A 397 -1.00 2.56 27.80
CA CYS A 397 -1.98 3.52 28.32
C CYS A 397 -3.41 2.99 28.43
N ARG A 398 -3.69 1.74 28.06
CA ARG A 398 -5.06 1.19 28.22
C ARG A 398 -5.48 1.20 29.68
N VAL A 399 -6.69 1.67 29.96
CA VAL A 399 -7.25 1.74 31.31
C VAL A 399 -8.55 0.95 31.37
N ALA A 400 -8.63 0.07 32.37
CA ALA A 400 -9.83 -0.69 32.68
C ALA A 400 -10.75 0.11 33.62
N SER A 401 -12.04 0.17 33.30
CA SER A 401 -13.08 0.75 34.16
C SER A 401 -14.30 -0.16 34.23
N ALA A 402 -15.13 0.05 35.26
CA ALA A 402 -16.46 -0.56 35.29
C ALA A 402 -17.28 -0.06 34.09
N PRO A 403 -18.10 -0.92 33.47
CA PRO A 403 -18.95 -0.52 32.36
C PRO A 403 -19.98 0.52 32.83
N THR A 404 -20.18 1.56 32.03
CA THR A 404 -21.34 2.44 32.15
C THR A 404 -22.63 1.68 31.83
N GLU A 405 -23.80 2.28 32.10
CA GLU A 405 -25.09 1.67 31.77
C GLU A 405 -25.23 1.37 30.27
N GLY A 406 -24.80 2.30 29.41
CA GLY A 406 -24.80 2.12 27.95
C GLY A 406 -23.85 1.02 27.49
N GLU A 407 -22.65 0.95 28.08
CA GLU A 407 -21.69 -0.11 27.77
C GLU A 407 -22.18 -1.47 28.28
N SER A 408 -22.83 -1.52 29.43
CA SER A 408 -23.43 -2.76 29.97
C SER A 408 -24.47 -3.34 29.00
N LYS A 409 -25.29 -2.49 28.37
CA LYS A 409 -26.24 -2.93 27.34
C LYS A 409 -25.51 -3.54 26.13
N LEU A 410 -24.46 -2.87 25.65
CA LEU A 410 -23.66 -3.38 24.53
C LEU A 410 -22.93 -4.68 24.89
N LEU A 411 -22.45 -4.83 26.13
CA LEU A 411 -21.87 -6.08 26.61
C LEU A 411 -22.89 -7.22 26.61
N ALA A 412 -24.13 -6.93 27.03
CA ALA A 412 -25.23 -7.89 26.97
C ALA A 412 -25.51 -8.34 25.52
N ASP A 413 -25.58 -7.40 24.58
CA ASP A 413 -25.81 -7.66 23.15
C ASP A 413 -24.70 -8.51 22.52
N LEU A 414 -23.48 -8.43 23.08
CA LEU A 414 -22.32 -9.25 22.66
C LEU A 414 -22.24 -10.60 23.37
N GLY A 415 -23.16 -10.90 24.31
CA GLY A 415 -23.10 -12.11 25.13
C GLY A 415 -21.91 -12.14 26.09
N LEU A 416 -21.39 -10.98 26.48
CA LEU A 416 -20.26 -10.85 27.40
C LEU A 416 -20.73 -10.57 28.83
N SER A 417 -19.86 -10.84 29.81
CA SER A 417 -20.20 -10.60 31.22
C SER A 417 -20.35 -9.11 31.51
N LEU A 418 -21.46 -8.72 32.13
CA LEU A 418 -21.72 -7.35 32.58
C LEU A 418 -20.77 -6.88 33.68
N SER A 419 -20.10 -7.81 34.35
CA SER A 419 -19.11 -7.50 35.39
C SER A 419 -17.69 -7.37 34.84
N GLN A 420 -17.47 -7.65 33.55
CA GLN A 420 -16.13 -7.55 32.98
C GLN A 420 -15.72 -6.09 32.82
N PRO A 421 -14.42 -5.77 32.99
CA PRO A 421 -13.93 -4.41 32.76
C PRO A 421 -14.08 -4.03 31.28
N VAL A 422 -14.45 -2.77 31.04
CA VAL A 422 -14.36 -2.16 29.71
C VAL A 422 -13.05 -1.40 29.62
N TRP A 423 -12.38 -1.52 28.48
CA TRP A 423 -11.08 -0.90 28.24
C TRP A 423 -11.23 0.36 27.40
N SER A 424 -10.63 1.44 27.90
CA SER A 424 -10.59 2.75 27.24
C SER A 424 -9.23 3.01 26.60
N ALA A 425 -9.22 3.91 25.62
CA ALA A 425 -8.06 4.27 24.80
C ALA A 425 -7.67 5.75 25.04
N PRO A 426 -7.12 6.11 26.22
CA PRO A 426 -6.92 7.51 26.59
C PRO A 426 -5.83 8.23 25.78
N GLY A 427 -4.90 7.50 25.17
CA GLY A 427 -3.76 8.08 24.45
C GLY A 427 -2.54 8.30 25.34
N CYS A 428 -1.36 8.19 24.75
CA CYS A 428 -0.07 8.56 25.35
C CYS A 428 0.99 8.74 24.26
N ALA A 429 2.18 9.22 24.63
CA ALA A 429 3.31 9.37 23.71
C ALA A 429 3.69 8.08 22.96
N ALA A 430 3.54 6.89 23.57
CA ALA A 430 3.90 5.62 22.92
C ALA A 430 2.93 5.19 21.80
N CYS A 431 1.74 5.78 21.75
CA CYS A 431 0.75 5.58 20.67
C CYS A 431 0.40 6.89 19.97
N ASN A 432 1.21 7.93 20.17
CA ASN A 432 0.99 9.27 19.64
C ASN A 432 -0.43 9.78 19.92
N ASP A 433 -0.88 9.63 21.16
CA ASP A 433 -2.19 10.05 21.68
C ASP A 433 -3.41 9.42 21.00
N SER A 434 -3.23 8.41 20.15
CA SER A 434 -4.35 7.71 19.51
C SER A 434 -5.09 6.74 20.43
N GLY A 435 -4.40 6.24 21.46
CA GLY A 435 -4.88 5.18 22.35
C GLY A 435 -4.79 3.76 21.77
N TYR A 436 -4.34 3.60 20.52
CA TYR A 436 -4.22 2.31 19.83
C TYR A 436 -2.81 2.14 19.24
N ARG A 437 -2.37 0.89 19.08
CA ARG A 437 -1.11 0.57 18.42
C ARG A 437 -1.19 -0.80 17.78
N GLY A 438 -1.29 -0.84 16.46
CA GLY A 438 -1.43 -2.07 15.69
C GLY A 438 -2.89 -2.43 15.40
N ARG A 439 -3.06 -3.52 14.66
CA ARG A 439 -4.35 -4.03 14.19
C ARG A 439 -4.35 -5.55 14.24
N THR A 440 -5.53 -6.12 14.43
CA THR A 440 -5.77 -7.56 14.36
C THR A 440 -7.06 -7.84 13.58
N GLY A 441 -7.17 -9.03 13.00
CA GLY A 441 -8.32 -9.45 12.22
C GLY A 441 -9.53 -9.82 13.07
N VAL A 442 -10.71 -9.54 12.54
CA VAL A 442 -11.97 -10.18 12.95
C VAL A 442 -12.61 -10.85 11.74
N TYR A 443 -13.15 -12.04 11.97
CA TYR A 443 -13.50 -12.96 10.90
C TYR A 443 -14.90 -13.54 11.08
N GLU A 444 -15.57 -13.72 9.94
CA GLU A 444 -16.84 -14.42 9.82
C GLU A 444 -16.69 -15.39 8.64
N LEU A 445 -16.75 -16.68 8.93
CA LEU A 445 -16.53 -17.73 7.93
C LEU A 445 -17.83 -18.50 7.69
N LEU A 446 -18.42 -18.29 6.52
CA LEU A 446 -19.51 -19.08 5.99
C LEU A 446 -18.93 -20.27 5.22
N ILE A 447 -19.21 -21.48 5.67
CA ILE A 447 -18.84 -22.72 4.96
C ILE A 447 -20.05 -23.21 4.18
N VAL A 448 -19.86 -23.57 2.91
CA VAL A 448 -20.95 -24.06 2.06
C VAL A 448 -21.11 -25.57 2.28
N ASP A 449 -21.95 -25.92 3.23
CA ASP A 449 -22.42 -27.28 3.44
C ASP A 449 -23.67 -27.59 2.61
N GLU A 450 -24.25 -28.78 2.76
CA GLU A 450 -25.41 -29.22 1.98
C GLU A 450 -26.68 -28.36 2.20
N PRO A 451 -27.05 -27.98 3.44
CA PRO A 451 -28.12 -27.00 3.67
C PRO A 451 -27.88 -25.65 2.97
N ILE A 452 -26.68 -25.08 3.09
CA ILE A 452 -26.35 -23.80 2.44
C ILE A 452 -26.38 -23.97 0.92
N ARG A 453 -25.85 -25.06 0.39
CA ARG A 453 -25.86 -25.37 -1.05
C ARG A 453 -27.28 -25.34 -1.63
N ARG A 454 -28.25 -25.94 -0.94
CA ARG A 454 -29.67 -25.91 -1.35
C ARG A 454 -30.23 -24.50 -1.33
N LEU A 455 -29.92 -23.73 -0.29
CA LEU A 455 -30.37 -22.33 -0.20
C LEU A 455 -29.78 -21.47 -1.32
N ILE A 456 -28.53 -21.69 -1.71
CA ILE A 456 -27.92 -21.03 -2.87
C ILE A 456 -28.65 -21.43 -4.16
N HIS A 457 -28.87 -22.73 -4.37
CA HIS A 457 -29.57 -23.25 -5.54
C HIS A 457 -31.00 -22.71 -5.68
N ASP A 458 -31.73 -22.59 -4.56
CA ASP A 458 -33.11 -22.13 -4.52
C ASP A 458 -33.23 -20.59 -4.47
N GLU A 459 -32.13 -19.86 -4.66
CA GLU A 459 -32.06 -18.40 -4.63
C GLU A 459 -32.64 -17.80 -3.34
N ALA A 460 -32.36 -18.45 -2.21
CA ALA A 460 -32.79 -17.95 -0.92
C ALA A 460 -32.13 -16.60 -0.60
N GLY A 461 -32.92 -15.67 -0.05
CA GLY A 461 -32.40 -14.35 0.36
C GLY A 461 -31.33 -14.42 1.45
N GLU A 462 -30.51 -13.37 1.52
CA GLU A 462 -29.35 -13.25 2.41
C GLU A 462 -29.64 -13.63 3.88
N LEU A 463 -30.79 -13.20 4.42
CA LEU A 463 -31.18 -13.49 5.80
C LEU A 463 -31.26 -15.01 6.07
N LYS A 464 -31.83 -15.79 5.14
CA LYS A 464 -31.95 -17.25 5.29
C LYS A 464 -30.59 -17.93 5.21
N LEU A 465 -29.70 -17.47 4.32
CA LEU A 465 -28.33 -17.98 4.23
C LEU A 465 -27.57 -17.71 5.54
N ARG A 466 -27.67 -16.50 6.07
CA ARG A 466 -27.04 -16.11 7.34
C ARG A 466 -27.58 -16.93 8.52
N ASP A 467 -28.89 -17.10 8.62
CA ASP A 467 -29.53 -17.89 9.68
C ASP A 467 -29.08 -19.36 9.64
N ALA A 468 -29.05 -19.96 8.44
CA ALA A 468 -28.56 -21.33 8.27
C ALA A 468 -27.07 -21.46 8.61
N ALA A 469 -26.24 -20.50 8.22
CA ALA A 469 -24.82 -20.50 8.54
C ALA A 469 -24.60 -20.34 10.06
N MET A 470 -25.39 -19.50 10.73
CA MET A 470 -25.34 -19.36 12.20
C MET A 470 -25.78 -20.64 12.91
N GLN A 471 -26.80 -21.36 12.40
CA GLN A 471 -27.18 -22.69 12.89
C GLN A 471 -26.04 -23.71 12.70
N ALA A 472 -25.26 -23.58 11.62
CA ALA A 472 -24.03 -24.32 11.37
C ALA A 472 -22.80 -23.79 12.16
N LYS A 473 -23.04 -23.00 13.22
CA LYS A 473 -22.02 -22.45 14.13
C LYS A 473 -21.09 -21.39 13.53
N MET A 474 -21.47 -20.75 12.42
CA MET A 474 -20.80 -19.52 11.97
C MET A 474 -20.91 -18.45 13.06
N ARG A 475 -19.79 -17.77 13.33
CA ARG A 475 -19.77 -16.55 14.15
C ARG A 475 -19.80 -15.34 13.25
N THR A 476 -20.61 -14.35 13.63
CA THR A 476 -20.61 -13.05 12.95
C THR A 476 -19.32 -12.29 13.24
N LEU A 477 -18.99 -11.29 12.41
CA LEU A 477 -17.83 -10.41 12.67
C LEU A 477 -17.91 -9.77 14.06
N ARG A 478 -19.12 -9.40 14.48
CA ARG A 478 -19.37 -8.83 15.81
C ARG A 478 -19.13 -9.87 16.93
N ALA A 479 -19.57 -11.11 16.75
CA ALA A 479 -19.36 -12.18 17.73
C ALA A 479 -17.88 -12.59 17.83
N ASP A 480 -17.15 -12.70 16.71
CA ASP A 480 -15.71 -12.95 16.76
C ASP A 480 -14.96 -11.77 17.41
N GLY A 481 -15.29 -10.53 17.04
CA GLY A 481 -14.66 -9.35 17.62
C GLY A 481 -14.92 -9.16 19.12
N ALA A 482 -16.02 -9.72 19.66
CA ALA A 482 -16.34 -9.67 21.09
C ALA A 482 -15.25 -10.30 21.96
N ARG A 483 -14.53 -11.33 21.45
CA ARG A 483 -13.43 -11.96 22.20
C ARG A 483 -12.27 -10.99 22.44
N TRP A 484 -11.94 -10.14 21.45
CA TRP A 484 -10.89 -9.14 21.60
C TRP A 484 -11.25 -8.07 22.64
N VAL A 485 -12.53 -7.78 22.81
CA VAL A 485 -13.02 -6.89 23.87
C VAL A 485 -12.89 -7.57 25.23
N SER A 486 -13.30 -8.84 25.34
CA SER A 486 -13.17 -9.65 26.56
C SER A 486 -11.71 -9.78 27.03
N GLU A 487 -10.78 -9.97 26.09
CA GLU A 487 -9.34 -10.06 26.34
C GLU A 487 -8.67 -8.69 26.64
N GLY A 488 -9.42 -7.59 26.50
CA GLY A 488 -8.88 -6.24 26.63
C GLY A 488 -7.87 -5.84 25.55
N ALA A 489 -7.92 -6.53 24.41
CA ALA A 489 -7.07 -6.28 23.25
C ALA A 489 -7.60 -5.13 22.39
N THR A 490 -8.92 -4.91 22.34
CA THR A 490 -9.55 -3.76 21.67
C THR A 490 -10.63 -3.12 22.55
N SER A 491 -11.14 -1.96 22.15
CA SER A 491 -12.22 -1.27 22.85
C SER A 491 -13.58 -1.66 22.29
N LEU A 492 -14.62 -1.52 23.12
CA LEU A 492 -16.00 -1.71 22.70
C LEU A 492 -16.40 -0.73 21.59
N ALA A 493 -15.94 0.53 21.69
CA ALA A 493 -16.19 1.55 20.68
C ALA A 493 -15.59 1.19 19.32
N GLU A 494 -14.40 0.58 19.30
CA GLU A 494 -13.74 0.15 18.08
C GLU A 494 -14.48 -1.01 17.40
N LEU A 495 -14.95 -2.00 18.19
CA LEU A 495 -15.76 -3.10 17.68
C LEU A 495 -17.09 -2.61 17.07
N VAL A 496 -17.78 -1.69 17.76
CA VAL A 496 -19.02 -1.09 17.25
C VAL A 496 -18.74 -0.31 15.97
N ARG A 497 -17.64 0.47 15.90
CA ARG A 497 -17.26 1.26 14.72
C ARG A 497 -17.14 0.39 13.47
N ILE A 498 -16.51 -0.76 13.57
CA ILE A 498 -16.27 -1.63 12.41
C ILE A 498 -17.46 -2.53 12.07
N THR A 499 -18.38 -2.79 13.01
CA THR A 499 -19.53 -3.69 12.79
C THR A 499 -20.86 -2.96 12.60
N ARG A 500 -20.88 -1.65 12.35
CA ARG A 500 -22.14 -0.86 12.20
C ARG A 500 -23.09 -1.34 11.11
N ALA A 501 -22.57 -2.01 10.08
CA ALA A 501 -23.35 -2.48 8.94
C ALA A 501 -23.99 -3.87 9.15
N GLN A 502 -23.80 -4.49 10.31
CA GLN A 502 -24.20 -5.88 10.61
C GLN A 502 -25.31 -6.02 11.65
#